data_AF-C5NZ17-F1
#
_entry.id   AF-C5NZ17-F1
#
_cell.length_a   1.000
_cell.length_b   1.000
_cell.length_c   1.000
_cell.angle_alpha   90.00
_cell.angle_beta   90.00
_cell.angle_gamma   90.00
#
_symmetry.space_group_name_H-M   'P 1'
#
loop_
_entity.id
_entity.type
_entity.pdbx_description
1 polymer ?
#
loop_
_entity_poly.entity_id
_entity_poly.type
_entity_poly.pdbx_seq_one_letter_code
_entity_poly.pdbx_strand_id
1 'polypeptide(L)'
;MKKLKLFAPFNADLFFDKIDLQFTRVEPIKVDGATVGFRYNLLICEDLHNYGEENSLNKGEFIKVKIEDANSDTNFTLGQKVKLINPKATIYGDFSNQLSVKADKIIVVKSDK
;
A
#
# COMPACT_ATOMS: atom_id res chain seq x y z
N MET A 1 -3.97 -9.76 -4.93
CA MET A 1 -3.90 -8.88 -6.10
C MET A 1 -3.80 -9.71 -7.36
N LYS A 2 -4.55 -9.30 -8.38
CA LYS A 2 -4.64 -9.95 -9.68
C LYS A 2 -3.70 -9.28 -10.68
N LYS A 3 -3.22 -10.08 -11.65
CA LYS A 3 -2.38 -9.64 -12.77
C LYS A 3 -1.09 -8.87 -12.40
N LEU A 4 -0.55 -9.07 -11.18
CA LEU A 4 0.69 -8.40 -10.73
C LEU A 4 1.88 -8.62 -11.68
N LYS A 5 1.98 -9.81 -12.30
CA LYS A 5 3.04 -10.14 -13.27
C LYS A 5 3.14 -9.18 -14.46
N LEU A 6 2.06 -8.46 -14.81
CA LEU A 6 2.08 -7.47 -15.89
C LEU A 6 2.94 -6.26 -15.56
N PHE A 7 3.22 -6.03 -14.28
CA PHE A 7 4.02 -4.93 -13.81
C PHE A 7 5.48 -5.32 -13.60
N ALA A 8 5.94 -6.49 -14.06
CA ALA A 8 7.36 -6.85 -13.96
C ALA A 8 8.20 -6.17 -15.06
N PRO A 9 9.35 -5.53 -14.75
CA PRO A 9 9.90 -5.29 -13.41
C PRO A 9 9.07 -4.25 -12.62
N PHE A 10 8.83 -4.52 -11.33
CA PHE A 10 7.88 -3.74 -10.53
C PHE A 10 8.38 -2.34 -10.19
N ASN A 11 7.75 -1.32 -10.79
CA ASN A 11 7.94 0.07 -10.42
C ASN A 11 6.84 0.50 -9.45
N ALA A 12 7.19 0.61 -8.16
CA ALA A 12 6.21 0.89 -7.11
C ALA A 12 5.66 2.32 -7.17
N ASP A 13 6.47 3.32 -7.53
CA ASP A 13 6.00 4.70 -7.66
C ASP A 13 4.91 4.81 -8.75
N LEU A 14 5.19 4.27 -9.94
CA LEU A 14 4.23 4.28 -11.05
C LEU A 14 2.98 3.45 -10.74
N PHE A 15 3.14 2.33 -10.03
CA PHE A 15 2.02 1.50 -9.64
C PHE A 15 1.09 2.24 -8.67
N PHE A 16 1.63 2.80 -7.59
CA PHE A 16 0.82 3.45 -6.56
C PHE A 16 0.30 4.84 -6.97
N ASP A 17 0.82 5.46 -8.03
CA ASP A 17 0.22 6.66 -8.66
C ASP A 17 -1.16 6.37 -9.28
N LYS A 18 -1.46 5.11 -9.61
CA LYS A 18 -2.73 4.67 -10.19
C LYS A 18 -3.67 4.01 -9.17
N ILE A 19 -3.34 4.07 -7.89
CA ILE A 19 -4.12 3.44 -6.82
C ILE A 19 -4.55 4.48 -5.79
N ASP A 20 -5.87 4.63 -5.60
CA ASP A 20 -6.41 5.39 -4.47
C ASP A 20 -6.41 4.50 -3.22
N LEU A 21 -5.74 4.95 -2.17
CA LEU A 21 -5.65 4.22 -0.90
C LEU A 21 -6.41 4.92 0.22
N GLN A 22 -7.11 4.14 1.04
CA GLN A 22 -7.68 4.60 2.30
C GLN A 22 -7.09 3.85 3.49
N PHE A 23 -6.81 4.58 4.57
CA PHE A 23 -6.40 4.00 5.83
C PHE A 23 -7.53 3.16 6.45
N THR A 24 -7.17 1.99 7.00
CA THR A 24 -8.13 1.17 7.75
C THR A 24 -7.67 0.85 9.16
N ARG A 25 -6.43 0.37 9.34
CA ARG A 25 -5.84 0.08 10.65
C ARG A 25 -4.33 0.11 10.59
N VAL A 26 -3.71 0.32 11.76
CA VAL A 26 -2.26 0.25 11.97
C VAL A 26 -1.95 -0.70 13.11
N GLU A 27 -0.90 -1.51 12.93
CA GLU A 27 -0.42 -2.46 13.93
C GLU A 27 1.08 -2.21 14.17
N PRO A 28 1.56 -2.15 15.43
CA PRO A 28 2.99 -2.03 15.71
C PRO A 28 3.73 -3.33 15.34
N ILE A 29 4.95 -3.17 14.85
CA ILE A 29 5.88 -4.27 14.60
C ILE A 29 6.87 -4.29 15.76
N LYS A 30 6.89 -5.38 16.52
CA LYS A 30 7.75 -5.54 17.69
C LYS A 30 8.87 -6.53 17.42
N VAL A 31 10.07 -6.20 17.88
CA VAL A 31 11.24 -7.08 17.95
C VAL A 31 11.79 -6.95 19.38
N ASP A 32 11.94 -8.07 20.07
CA ASP A 32 12.42 -8.13 21.46
C ASP A 32 11.68 -7.16 22.42
N GLY A 33 10.37 -7.01 22.21
CA GLY A 33 9.50 -6.14 23.01
C GLY A 33 9.49 -4.66 22.59
N ALA A 34 10.48 -4.21 21.80
CA ALA A 34 10.55 -2.85 21.29
C ALA A 34 9.79 -2.69 19.97
N THR A 35 9.08 -1.57 19.80
CA THR A 35 8.47 -1.21 18.51
C THR A 35 9.57 -0.74 17.55
N VAL A 36 9.69 -1.41 16.40
CA VAL A 36 10.67 -1.09 15.35
C VAL A 36 10.03 -0.50 14.09
N GLY A 37 8.71 -0.32 14.11
CA GLY A 37 7.95 0.18 12.98
C GLY A 37 6.48 -0.19 13.05
N PHE A 38 5.77 0.01 11.95
CA PHE A 38 4.33 -0.18 11.86
C PHE A 38 3.93 -0.86 10.55
N ARG A 39 2.84 -1.62 10.63
CA ARG A 39 2.15 -2.20 9.48
C ARG A 39 0.81 -1.50 9.30
N TYR A 40 0.66 -0.80 8.19
CA TYR A 40 -0.58 -0.13 7.82
C TYR A 40 -1.37 -1.03 6.88
N ASN A 41 -2.63 -1.32 7.21
CA ASN A 41 -3.57 -1.90 6.27
C ASN A 41 -4.29 -0.77 5.54
N LEU A 42 -4.18 -0.78 4.22
CA LEU A 42 -4.80 0.19 3.34
C LEU A 42 -5.77 -0.53 2.40
N LEU A 43 -6.94 0.07 2.20
CA LEU A 43 -7.92 -0.39 1.23
C LEU A 43 -7.64 0.25 -0.12
N ILE A 44 -7.64 -0.54 -1.20
CA ILE A 44 -7.67 -0.04 -2.57
C ILE A 44 -9.09 0.42 -2.89
N CYS A 45 -9.28 1.73 -2.98
CA CYS A 45 -10.56 2.35 -3.28
C CYS A 45 -10.79 2.49 -4.78
N GLU A 46 -9.74 2.85 -5.52
CA GLU A 46 -9.73 2.84 -6.98
C GLU A 46 -8.43 2.24 -7.48
N ASP A 47 -8.54 1.55 -8.61
CA ASP A 47 -7.41 1.00 -9.35
C ASP A 47 -7.58 1.44 -10.81
N LEU A 48 -6.72 2.37 -11.23
CA LEU A 48 -6.76 3.06 -12.52
C LEU A 48 -5.80 2.44 -13.55
N HIS A 49 -5.21 1.28 -13.24
CA HIS A 49 -4.41 0.56 -14.22
C HIS A 49 -5.29 -0.01 -15.33
N ASN A 50 -4.73 -0.02 -16.53
CA ASN A 50 -5.35 -0.68 -17.67
C ASN A 50 -4.95 -2.16 -17.70
N TYR A 51 -5.89 -3.06 -17.42
CA TYR A 51 -5.70 -4.51 -17.51
C TYR A 51 -6.30 -5.14 -18.78
N GLY A 52 -6.60 -4.33 -19.80
CA GLY A 52 -7.37 -4.69 -20.98
C GLY A 52 -8.87 -4.48 -20.73
N GLU A 53 -9.67 -5.54 -20.86
CA GLU A 53 -11.13 -5.48 -20.74
C GLU A 53 -11.62 -5.35 -19.28
N GLU A 54 -10.74 -5.53 -18.29
CA GLU A 54 -11.06 -5.50 -16.87
C GLU A 54 -10.59 -4.17 -16.24
N ASN A 55 -11.54 -3.33 -15.82
CA ASN A 55 -11.24 -2.09 -15.08
C ASN A 55 -11.31 -2.32 -13.56
N SER A 56 -10.49 -1.57 -12.81
CA SER A 56 -10.50 -1.54 -11.33
C SER A 56 -10.38 -2.91 -10.67
N LEU A 57 -9.53 -3.76 -11.24
CA LEU A 57 -9.47 -5.18 -10.95
C LEU A 57 -9.13 -5.51 -9.48
N ASN A 58 -8.32 -4.67 -8.83
CA ASN A 58 -7.91 -4.84 -7.44
C ASN A 58 -8.70 -3.96 -6.45
N LYS A 59 -9.75 -3.27 -6.91
CA LYS A 59 -10.63 -2.49 -6.02
C LYS A 59 -11.25 -3.38 -4.95
N GLY A 60 -11.25 -2.90 -3.71
CA GLY A 60 -11.72 -3.66 -2.55
C GLY A 60 -10.68 -4.59 -1.93
N GLU A 61 -9.52 -4.79 -2.56
CA GLU A 61 -8.42 -5.51 -1.93
C GLU A 61 -7.69 -4.65 -0.88
N PHE A 62 -7.09 -5.33 0.10
CA PHE A 62 -6.25 -4.70 1.11
C PHE A 62 -4.78 -4.93 0.81
N ILE A 63 -3.97 -3.89 1.01
CA ILE A 63 -2.51 -3.97 0.99
C ILE A 63 -1.96 -3.70 2.38
N LYS A 64 -0.90 -4.44 2.73
CA LYS A 64 -0.13 -4.25 3.97
C LYS A 64 1.15 -3.52 3.64
N VAL A 65 1.31 -2.31 4.14
CA VAL A 65 2.51 -1.50 3.95
C VAL A 65 3.32 -1.49 5.25
N LYS A 66 4.58 -1.91 5.17
CA LYS A 66 5.52 -1.85 6.29
C LYS A 66 6.31 -0.53 6.25
N ILE A 67 6.32 0.17 7.38
CA ILE A 67 7.22 1.30 7.63
C ILE A 67 8.14 0.90 8.78
N GLU A 68 9.45 0.88 8.54
CA GLU A 68 10.49 0.50 9.51
C GLU A 68 10.99 1.74 10.28
N ASP A 69 10.06 2.51 10.83
CA ASP A 69 10.32 3.70 11.66
C ASP A 69 9.39 3.69 12.89
N ALA A 70 10.00 3.62 14.08
CA ALA A 70 9.28 3.60 15.35
C ALA A 70 8.57 4.93 15.68
N ASN A 71 8.93 6.02 14.99
CA ASN A 71 8.33 7.36 15.13
C ASN A 71 7.31 7.67 14.03
N SER A 72 6.94 6.69 13.20
CA SER A 72 5.96 6.89 12.13
C SER A 72 4.62 7.37 12.71
N ASP A 73 3.97 8.30 12.00
CA ASP A 73 2.65 8.79 12.38
C ASP A 73 1.65 7.63 12.40
N THR A 74 0.82 7.53 13.41
CA THR A 74 -0.22 6.49 13.55
C THR A 74 -1.61 7.08 13.72
N ASN A 75 -1.73 8.41 13.74
CA ASN A 75 -2.97 9.12 14.00
C ASN A 75 -3.78 9.32 12.72
N PHE A 76 -4.31 8.22 12.20
CA PHE A 76 -5.18 8.21 11.02
C PHE A 76 -6.60 7.82 11.39
N THR A 77 -7.58 8.40 10.70
CA THR A 77 -8.99 8.02 10.83
C THR A 77 -9.35 6.97 9.79
N LEU A 78 -10.20 6.01 10.15
CA LEU A 78 -10.75 5.02 9.21
C LEU A 78 -11.35 5.71 7.97
N GLY A 79 -10.97 5.25 6.77
CA GLY A 79 -11.44 5.80 5.50
C GLY A 79 -10.69 7.05 5.04
N GLN A 80 -9.72 7.55 5.80
CA GLN A 80 -8.90 8.70 5.40
C GLN A 80 -8.05 8.35 4.17
N LYS A 81 -8.13 9.18 3.12
CA LYS A 81 -7.31 9.00 1.92
C LYS A 81 -5.84 9.26 2.23
N VAL A 82 -4.98 8.36 1.79
CA VAL A 82 -3.54 8.42 2.04
C VAL A 82 -2.73 8.07 0.79
N LYS A 83 -1.45 8.45 0.79
CA LYS A 83 -0.47 8.04 -0.22
C LYS A 83 0.83 7.59 0.43
N LEU A 84 1.58 6.76 -0.30
CA LEU A 84 2.89 6.25 0.12
C LEU A 84 3.99 7.22 -0.32
N ILE A 85 5.01 7.38 0.52
CA ILE A 85 6.25 8.11 0.17
C ILE A 85 7.36 7.09 -0.05
N ASN A 86 8.02 7.18 -1.21
CA ASN A 86 9.08 6.28 -1.67
C ASN A 86 8.72 4.78 -1.51
N PRO A 87 7.56 4.32 -2.04
CA PRO A 87 7.19 2.93 -1.95
C PRO A 87 8.23 2.02 -2.62
N LYS A 88 8.45 0.86 -2.00
CA LYS A 88 9.23 -0.25 -2.56
C LYS A 88 8.35 -1.48 -2.48
N ALA A 89 8.29 -2.24 -3.56
CA ALA A 89 7.49 -3.45 -3.55
C ALA A 89 8.14 -4.59 -4.31
N THR A 90 7.83 -5.80 -3.87
CA THR A 90 8.34 -7.04 -4.45
C THR A 90 7.18 -7.99 -4.67
N ILE A 91 7.02 -8.46 -5.90
CA ILE A 91 6.08 -9.53 -6.23
C ILE A 91 6.70 -10.86 -5.77
N TYR A 92 5.91 -11.70 -5.11
CA TYR A 92 6.36 -13.01 -4.63
C TYR A 92 5.22 -14.04 -4.65
N GLY A 93 5.56 -15.27 -4.24
CA GLY A 93 4.68 -16.44 -4.24
C GLY A 93 4.71 -17.17 -5.59
N ASP A 94 4.37 -18.46 -5.57
CA ASP A 94 4.49 -19.36 -6.73
C ASP A 94 3.67 -18.87 -7.94
N PHE A 95 2.55 -18.19 -7.68
CA PHE A 95 1.68 -17.61 -8.70
C PHE A 95 1.93 -16.12 -8.97
N SER A 96 2.96 -15.53 -8.35
CA SER A 96 3.29 -14.10 -8.47
C SER A 96 2.08 -13.19 -8.19
N ASN A 97 1.26 -13.55 -7.21
CA ASN A 97 0.00 -12.90 -6.86
C ASN A 97 0.04 -12.19 -5.49
N GLN A 98 1.19 -12.24 -4.82
CA GLN A 98 1.42 -11.56 -3.55
C GLN A 98 2.36 -10.37 -3.76
N LEU A 99 2.11 -9.30 -3.02
CA LEU A 99 2.89 -8.07 -3.07
C LEU A 99 3.37 -7.72 -1.66
N SER A 100 4.69 -7.68 -1.47
CA SER A 100 5.29 -7.18 -0.24
C SER A 100 5.58 -5.69 -0.45
N VAL A 101 5.04 -4.82 0.41
CA VAL A 101 5.16 -3.36 0.25
C VAL A 101 5.84 -2.76 1.46
N LYS A 102 6.87 -1.95 1.20
CA LYS A 102 7.51 -1.04 2.15
C LYS A 102 7.34 0.40 1.67
N ALA A 103 7.37 1.35 2.60
CA ALA A 103 7.42 2.78 2.29
C ALA A 103 8.17 3.52 3.38
N ASP A 104 8.63 4.72 3.09
CA ASP A 104 9.29 5.58 4.08
C ASP A 104 8.24 6.26 4.98
N LYS A 105 7.12 6.70 4.40
CA LYS A 105 6.00 7.37 5.11
C LYS A 105 4.65 7.06 4.46
N ILE A 106 3.59 7.23 5.24
CA ILE A 106 2.22 7.39 4.74
C ILE A 106 1.78 8.80 5.07
N ILE A 107 1.23 9.52 4.10
CA ILE A 107 0.71 10.87 4.32
C ILE A 107 -0.72 11.00 3.83
N VAL A 108 -1.49 11.86 4.50
CA VAL A 108 -2.88 12.18 4.15
C VAL A 108 -2.91 12.92 2.82
N VAL A 109 -3.77 12.48 1.90
CA VAL A 109 -4.08 13.25 0.70
C VAL A 109 -5.03 14.37 1.11
N LYS A 110 -4.57 15.61 1.06
CA LYS A 110 -5.44 16.77 1.24
C LYS A 110 -6.36 16.83 0.03
N SER A 111 -7.67 16.81 0.25
CA SER A 111 -8.61 17.24 -0.78
C SER A 111 -8.36 18.71 -1.04
N ASP A 112 -8.02 19.06 -2.27
CA ASP A 112 -8.16 20.44 -2.74
C ASP A 112 -9.65 20.79 -2.58
N LYS A 113 -9.92 21.75 -1.70
CA LYS A 113 -11.25 22.36 -1.56
C LYS A 113 -11.47 23.35 -2.68
#